data_AF-A0A0D8XBJ4-F1
#
_entry.id   AF-A0A0D8XBJ4-F1
#
_cell.length_a   1.000
_cell.length_b   1.000
_cell.length_c   1.000
_cell.angle_alpha   90.00
_cell.angle_beta   90.00
_cell.angle_gamma   90.00
#
_symmetry.space_group_name_H-M   'P 1'
#
loop_
_entity.id
_entity.type
_entity.pdbx_description
1 polymer ?
#
loop_
_entity_poly.entity_id
_entity_poly.type
_entity_poly.pdbx_seq_one_letter_code
_entity_poly.pdbx_strand_id
1 'polypeptide(L)' 'MTAVIGLDLAWAFRLITTAALMFMDESNLCECEVPIKVVGDIHAQYQDMNRLFDLIGRVPQEKFLFLGDYVDRGPQ' A
#
# COMPACT_ATOMS: atom_id res chain seq x y z
N MET A 1 20.34 10.91 -0.82
CA MET A 1 19.43 11.61 0.12
C MET A 1 18.07 10.94 0.02
N THR A 2 17.92 9.77 0.65
CA THR A 2 16.62 9.14 0.82
C THR A 2 15.87 9.93 1.89
N ALA A 3 14.81 10.62 1.51
CA ALA A 3 13.89 11.23 2.46
C ALA A 3 13.24 10.08 3.24
N VAL A 4 13.76 9.77 4.43
CA VAL A 4 12.97 9.05 5.43
C VAL A 4 11.79 9.97 5.69
N ILE A 5 10.60 9.57 5.27
CA ILE A 5 9.38 10.34 5.52
C ILE A 5 9.29 10.44 7.04
N GLY A 6 9.52 11.64 7.59
CA GLY A 6 9.60 11.89 9.02
C GLY A 6 8.23 11.82 9.67
N LEU A 7 7.59 10.66 9.61
CA LEU A 7 6.33 10.40 10.29
C LEU A 7 6.61 10.32 11.78
N ASP A 8 5.86 11.12 12.53
CA ASP A 8 5.82 11.00 13.98
C ASP A 8 5.28 9.62 14.41
N LEU A 9 5.79 9.09 15.51
CA LEU A 9 5.44 7.75 16.00
C LEU A 9 3.94 7.65 16.29
N ALA A 10 3.32 8.68 16.86
CA ALA A 10 1.88 8.65 17.13
C ALA A 10 1.06 8.55 15.84
N TRP A 11 1.51 9.21 14.77
CA TRP A 11 0.90 9.09 13.45
C TRP A 11 1.05 7.69 12.85
N ALA A 12 2.24 7.10 12.94
CA ALA A 12 2.47 5.73 12.47
C ALA A 12 1.60 4.71 13.21
N PHE A 13 1.53 4.81 14.55
CA PHE A 13 0.66 3.95 15.36
C PHE A 13 -0.81 4.10 15.00
N ARG A 14 -1.27 5.34 14.80
CA ARG A 14 -2.66 5.60 14.41
C ARG A 14 -2.98 4.97 13.05
N LEU A 15 -2.10 5.13 12.06
CA LEU A 15 -2.28 4.56 10.73
C LEU A 15 -2.38 3.03 10.77
N ILE A 16 -1.44 2.38 11.46
CA ILE A 16 -1.42 0.92 11.61
C ILE A 16 -2.68 0.43 12.32
N THR A 17 -3.08 1.09 13.41
CA THR A 17 -4.25 0.69 14.19
C THR A 17 -5.54 0.83 13.39
N THR A 18 -5.71 1.92 12.65
CA THR A 18 -6.90 2.13 11.79
C THR A 18 -6.96 1.09 10.67
N ALA A 19 -5.85 0.83 9.98
CA ALA A 19 -5.79 -0.19 8.94
C ALA A 19 -6.08 -1.60 9.50
N ALA A 20 -5.49 -1.96 10.65
CA ALA A 20 -5.74 -3.25 11.28
C ALA A 20 -7.22 -3.45 11.64
N LEU A 21 -7.90 -2.41 12.15
CA LEU A 21 -9.32 -2.47 12.45
C LEU A 21 -10.18 -2.69 11.19
N MET A 22 -9.82 -2.06 10.07
CA MET A 22 -10.51 -2.26 8.80
C MET A 22 -10.34 -3.71 8.30
N PHE A 23 -9.11 -4.23 8.28
CA PHE A 23 -8.86 -5.60 7.84
C PHE A 23 -9.49 -6.66 8.74
N MET A 24 -9.64 -6.40 10.05
CA MET A 24 -10.33 -7.32 10.97
C MET A 24 -11.84 -7.40 10.72
N ASP A 25 -12.44 -6.39 10.08
CA ASP A 25 -13.87 -6.37 9.72
C ASP A 25 -14.13 -7.02 8.35
N GLU A 26 -13.09 -7.14 7.52
CA GLU A 26 -13.18 -7.76 6.20
C GLU A 26 -13.12 -9.31 6.24
N SER A 27 -13.67 -9.94 5.21
CA SER A 27 -13.59 -11.40 5.03
C SER A 27 -12.18 -11.84 4.62
N ASN A 28 -11.76 -13.02 5.08
CA ASN A 28 -10.51 -13.65 4.63
C ASN A 28 -10.45 -13.87 3.10
N LEU A 29 -11.62 -14.05 2.46
CA LEU A 29 -11.75 -14.09 1.01
C LEU A 29 -12.31 -12.74 0.54
N CYS A 30 -11.45 -11.94 -0.08
CA CYS A 30 -11.83 -10.65 -0.64
C CYS A 30 -12.52 -10.84 -1.99
N GLU A 31 -13.72 -10.28 -2.14
CA GLU A 31 -14.43 -10.18 -3.42
C GLU A 31 -14.18 -8.80 -4.03
N CYS A 32 -13.74 -8.75 -5.29
CA CYS A 32 -13.36 -7.51 -5.96
C CYS A 32 -14.17 -7.29 -7.24
N GLU A 33 -14.66 -6.06 -7.43
CA GLU A 33 -15.35 -5.65 -8.65
C GLU A 33 -14.42 -5.01 -9.68
N VAL A 34 -14.52 -5.45 -10.93
CA VAL A 34 -13.81 -4.87 -12.08
C VAL A 34 -14.32 -3.47 -12.44
N PRO A 35 -13.48 -2.60 -13.05
CA PRO A 35 -12.06 -2.77 -13.34
C PRO A 35 -11.18 -2.62 -12.09
N ILE A 36 -10.14 -3.45 -11.96
CA ILE A 36 -9.18 -3.42 -10.85
C ILE A 36 -7.76 -3.66 -11.36
N LYS A 37 -6.77 -3.01 -10.75
CA LYS A 37 -5.34 -3.16 -11.05
C LYS A 37 -4.70 -4.03 -9.99
N VAL A 38 -4.15 -5.17 -10.41
CA VAL A 38 -3.49 -6.12 -9.50
C VAL A 38 -1.99 -5.83 -9.48
N VAL A 39 -1.43 -5.64 -8.28
CA VAL A 39 -0.01 -5.33 -8.07
C VAL A 39 0.61 -6.41 -7.20
N GLY A 40 1.75 -6.95 -7.66
CA GLY A 40 2.55 -7.92 -6.91
C GLY A 40 3.49 -7.25 -5.90
N ASP A 41 4.62 -7.91 -5.66
CA ASP A 41 5.60 -7.51 -4.66
C ASP A 41 6.09 -6.06 -4.83
N ILE A 42 6.35 -5.41 -3.69
CA ILE A 42 6.94 -4.06 -3.64
C ILE A 42 8.35 -4.10 -3.06
N HIS A 43 8.61 -4.95 -2.05
CA HIS A 43 9.93 -5.11 -1.42
C HIS A 43 10.57 -3.76 -1.02
N ALA A 44 9.84 -2.89 -0.31
CA ALA A 44 10.35 -1.60 0.17
C ALA A 44 10.98 -0.72 -0.94
N GLN A 45 10.46 -0.82 -2.18
CA GLN A 45 10.84 0.02 -3.31
C GLN A 45 9.85 1.19 -3.49
N TYR A 46 9.70 2.02 -2.46
CA TYR A 46 8.72 3.11 -2.43
C TYR A 46 8.74 4.03 -3.67
N GLN A 47 9.92 4.35 -4.19
CA GLN A 47 10.04 5.22 -5.37
C GLN A 47 9.49 4.57 -6.64
N ASP A 48 9.69 3.26 -6.81
CA ASP A 48 9.20 2.53 -7.96
C ASP A 48 7.68 2.34 -7.88
N MET A 49 7.14 2.09 -6.68
CA MET A 49 5.70 2.11 -6.44
C MET A 49 5.08 3.48 -6.78
N ASN A 50 5.73 4.58 -6.37
CA ASN A 50 5.21 5.92 -6.67
C ASN A 50 5.21 6.21 -8.18
N ARG A 51 6.27 5.79 -8.91
CA ARG A 51 6.32 5.89 -10.38
C ARG A 51 5.27 5.01 -11.05
N LEU A 52 5.02 3.81 -10.50
CA LEU A 52 3.97 2.93 -11.00
C LEU A 52 2.61 3.64 -10.95
N PHE A 53 2.27 4.28 -9.82
CA PHE A 53 1.04 5.06 -9.69
C PHE A 53 0.95 6.25 -10.66
N ASP A 54 2.06 6.89 -11.00
CA ASP A 54 2.04 7.96 -12.02
C ASP A 54 1.72 7.42 -13.42
N LEU A 55 2.06 6.16 -13.70
CA LEU A 55 1.77 5.50 -14.98
C LEU A 55 0.37 4.90 -15.06
N ILE A 56 -0.07 4.25 -13.98
CA ILE A 56 -1.33 3.49 -13.95
C ILE A 56 -2.42 4.20 -13.15
N GLY A 57 -2.26 5.46 -12.83
CA GLY A 57 -3.24 6.23 -12.06
C GLY A 57 -3.20 5.95 -10.55
N ARG A 58 -4.00 6.71 -9.80
CA ARG A 58 -3.97 6.76 -8.34
C ARG A 58 -5.35 6.49 -7.74
N VAL A 59 -5.35 6.07 -6.48
CA VAL A 59 -6.56 6.09 -5.66
C VAL A 59 -7.01 7.55 -5.45
N PRO A 60 -8.32 7.84 -5.41
CA PRO A 60 -9.46 6.91 -5.51
C PRO A 60 -9.96 6.66 -6.94
N GLN A 61 -9.33 7.23 -7.98
CA GLN A 61 -9.82 7.10 -9.37
C GLN A 61 -9.69 5.66 -9.90
N GLU A 62 -8.72 4.91 -9.40
CA GLU A 62 -8.41 3.54 -9.79
C GLU A 62 -8.53 2.61 -8.58
N LYS A 63 -9.09 1.41 -8.79
CA LYS A 63 -9.13 0.35 -7.76
C LYS A 63 -7.86 -0.49 -7.84
N PHE A 64 -7.28 -0.81 -6.70
CA PHE A 64 -6.07 -1.63 -6.60
C PHE A 64 -6.28 -2.85 -5.71
N LEU A 65 -5.68 -3.98 -6.11
CA LEU A 65 -5.51 -5.16 -5.28
C LEU A 65 -4.01 -5.47 -5.18
N PHE A 66 -3.47 -5.42 -3.97
CA PHE A 66 -2.08 -5.77 -3.70
C PHE A 66 -1.99 -7.19 -3.15
N LEU A 67 -1.01 -7.96 -3.64
CA LEU A 67 -0.87 -9.38 -3.31
C LEU A 67 0.02 -9.67 -2.10
N GLY A 68 0.74 -8.68 -1.57
CA GLY A 68 1.65 -8.85 -0.43
C GLY A 68 3.08 -8.40 -0.72
N ASP A 69 4.03 -8.88 0.10
CA ASP A 69 5.47 -8.57 0.00
C ASP A 69 5.77 -7.07 -0.12
N TYR A 70 5.21 -6.31 0.82
CA TYR A 70 5.36 -4.86 0.89
C TYR A 70 6.73 -4.41 1.39
N VAL A 71 7.30 -5.14 2.34
CA VAL A 71 8.50 -4.77 3.12
C VAL A 71 9.71 -5.63 2.74
N ASP A 72 10.83 -5.40 3.42
CA ASP A 72 12.14 -6.06 3.20
C ASP A 72 12.81 -5.72 1.86
N ARG A 73 14.08 -6.14 1.71
CA ARG A 73 14.98 -6.05 0.53
C ARG A 73 15.29 -4.66 -0.01
N GLY A 74 14.32 -3.77 -0.11
CA GLY A 74 14.48 -2.39 -0.53
C GLY A 74 14.84 -1.43 0.61
N PRO A 75 15.20 -0.20 0.25
CA PRO A 75 15.72 0.78 1.20
C PRO A 75 14.65 1.62 1.93
N GLN A 76 13.37 1.57 1.52
CA GLN A 76 12.32 2.49 2.01
C GLN A 76 10.95 1.83 2.18
#